data_AF-A0A4R1UFK3-F1
#
_entry.id   AF-A0A4R1UFK3-F1
#
_cell.length_a   1.000
_cell.length_b   1.000
_cell.length_c   1.000
_cell.angle_alpha   90.00
_cell.angle_beta   90.00
_cell.angle_gamma   90.00
#
_symmetry.space_group_name_H-M   'P 1'
#
loop_
_entity.id
_entity.type
_entity.pdbx_description
1 polymer ?
#
loop_
_entity_poly.entity_id
_entity_poly.type
_entity_poly.pdbx_seq_one_letter_code
_entity_poly.pdbx_strand_id
1 'polypeptide(L)' 'MRTRPGTCQRKARYPTEAAALEVAARASIALRPYRCPLCRQYHLTSRTKGMRLPRFERERRKGEPEAP' A
#
# COMPACT_ATOMS: atom_id res chain seq x y z
N MET A 1 -8.47 6.44 10.67
CA MET A 1 -7.63 7.20 9.71
C MET A 1 -8.55 8.02 8.82
N ARG A 2 -8.77 9.31 9.13
CA ARG A 2 -9.65 10.18 8.31
C ARG A 2 -8.89 10.63 7.08
N THR A 3 -9.25 10.09 5.92
CA THR A 3 -8.71 10.57 4.63
C THR A 3 -9.29 11.97 4.40
N ARG A 4 -8.42 12.99 4.31
CA ARG A 4 -8.82 14.36 3.97
C ARG A 4 -8.72 14.57 2.44
N PRO A 5 -9.52 15.46 1.84
CA PRO A 5 -9.47 15.74 0.40
C PRO A 5 -8.07 16.13 -0.08
N GLY A 6 -7.35 16.99 0.66
CA GLY A 6 -5.97 17.35 0.32
C GLY A 6 -4.99 16.17 0.34
N THR A 7 -5.18 15.20 1.25
CA THR A 7 -4.36 13.98 1.28
C THR A 7 -4.72 13.04 0.13
N CYS A 8 -6.00 12.93 -0.23
CA CYS A 8 -6.46 12.16 -1.39
C CYS A 8 -5.86 12.73 -2.69
N GLN A 9 -5.85 14.05 -2.84
CA GLN A 9 -5.30 14.71 -4.02
C GLN A 9 -3.78 14.56 -4.15
N ARG A 10 -3.04 14.54 -3.03
CA ARG A 10 -1.59 14.31 -3.01
C ARG A 10 -1.17 12.85 -3.23
N LYS A 11 -2.11 11.89 -3.12
CA LYS A 11 -1.81 10.47 -3.31
C LYS A 11 -1.99 10.06 -4.78
N ALA A 12 -1.11 9.18 -5.25
CA ALA A 12 -1.29 8.48 -6.51
C ALA A 12 -2.64 7.75 -6.53
N ARG A 13 -3.40 7.93 -7.62
CA ARG A 13 -4.71 7.32 -7.84
C ARG A 13 -4.55 6.21 -8.88
N TYR A 14 -4.97 5.01 -8.52
CA TYR A 14 -4.96 3.87 -9.40
C TYR A 14 -6.41 3.47 -9.74
N PRO A 15 -6.69 3.18 -11.03
CA PRO A 15 -8.02 2.80 -11.46
C PRO A 15 -8.42 1.39 -11.01
N THR A 16 -7.43 0.49 -10.83
CA THR A 16 -7.64 -0.90 -10.44
C THR A 16 -6.76 -1.29 -9.25
N GLU A 17 -7.19 -2.32 -8.53
CA GLU A 17 -6.38 -2.92 -7.46
C GLU A 17 -5.06 -3.49 -8.00
N ALA A 18 -5.11 -4.14 -9.17
CA ALA A 18 -3.95 -4.71 -9.83
C ALA A 18 -2.86 -3.66 -10.13
N ALA A 19 -3.24 -2.52 -10.71
CA ALA A 19 -2.28 -1.44 -10.99
C ALA A 19 -1.63 -0.90 -9.71
N ALA A 20 -2.40 -0.84 -8.61
CA ALA A 20 -1.85 -0.44 -7.32
C ALA A 20 -0.91 -1.52 -6.75
N LEU A 21 -1.26 -2.81 -6.89
CA LEU A 21 -0.42 -3.93 -6.46
C LEU A 21 0.91 -4.00 -7.21
N GLU A 22 0.92 -3.74 -8.52
CA GLU A 22 2.15 -3.69 -9.31
C GLU A 22 3.11 -2.62 -8.78
N VAL A 23 2.60 -1.43 -8.45
CA VAL A 23 3.43 -0.38 -7.85
C VAL A 23 3.85 -0.74 -6.44
N ALA A 24 2.98 -1.38 -5.66
CA ALA A 24 3.33 -1.86 -4.33
C ALA A 24 4.45 -2.91 -4.38
N ALA A 25 4.44 -3.80 -5.37
CA ALA A 25 5.47 -4.81 -5.57
C ALA A 25 6.81 -4.21 -6.03
N ARG A 26 6.77 -3.12 -6.81
CA ARG A 26 7.97 -2.39 -7.25
C ARG A 26 8.54 -1.48 -6.16
N ALA A 27 7.77 -1.12 -5.15
CA ALA A 27 8.21 -0.27 -4.07
C ALA A 27 9.18 -1.00 -3.14
N SER A 28 10.24 -0.33 -2.70
CA SER A 28 11.18 -0.87 -1.72
C SER A 28 10.60 -0.97 -0.31
N ILE A 29 9.45 -0.34 -0.08
CA ILE A 29 8.75 -0.28 1.21
C ILE A 29 7.41 -0.99 1.13
N ALA A 30 6.95 -1.47 2.28
CA ALA A 30 5.68 -2.17 2.41
C ALA A 30 4.48 -1.26 2.10
N LEU A 31 3.97 -1.32 0.87
CA LEU A 31 2.79 -0.60 0.45
C LEU A 31 1.58 -1.53 0.34
N ARG A 32 0.42 -1.01 0.75
CA ARG A 32 -0.86 -1.70 0.59
C ARG A 32 -1.85 -0.85 -0.21
N PRO A 33 -2.53 -1.42 -1.21
CA PRO A 33 -3.66 -0.77 -1.83
C PRO A 33 -4.86 -0.72 -0.89
N TYR A 34 -5.56 0.42 -0.86
CA TYR A 34 -6.84 0.58 -0.19
C TYR A 34 -7.79 1.41 -1.06
N ARG A 35 -9.08 1.09 -1.00
CA ARG A 35 -10.12 1.87 -1.68
C ARG A 35 -10.44 3.12 -0.88
N CYS A 36 -10.29 4.28 -1.51
CA CYS A 36 -10.59 5.55 -0.88
C CYS A 36 -12.12 5.74 -0.75
N PRO A 37 -12.66 6.07 0.43
CA PRO A 37 -14.08 6.38 0.55
C PRO A 37 -14.46 7.72 -0.12
N LEU A 38 -13.48 8.61 -0.38
CA LEU A 38 -13.71 9.92 -1.01
C LEU A 38 -13.79 9.83 -2.54
N CYS A 39 -12.71 9.41 -3.19
CA CYS A 39 -12.63 9.37 -4.66
C CYS A 39 -12.99 8.01 -5.25
N ARG A 40 -13.24 6.99 -4.41
CA ARG A 40 -13.53 5.60 -4.80
C ARG A 40 -12.44 4.90 -5.62
N GLN A 41 -11.29 5.54 -5.82
CA GLN A 41 -10.09 5.01 -6.48
C GLN A 41 -9.22 4.22 -5.50
N TYR A 42 -8.24 3.47 -6.03
CA TYR A 42 -7.24 2.76 -5.25
C TYR A 42 -6.05 3.67 -4.94
N HIS A 43 -5.63 3.66 -3.68
CA HIS A 43 -4.45 4.40 -3.21
C HIS A 43 -3.51 3.47 -2.46
N LEU A 44 -2.24 3.86 -2.40
CA LEU A 44 -1.23 3.16 -1.61
C LEU A 44 -1.08 3.77 -0.22
N THR A 45 -0.90 2.90 0.78
CA THR A 45 -0.56 3.26 2.15
C THR A 45 0.60 2.41 2.65
N SER A 46 1.58 3.07 3.27
CA SER A 46 2.67 2.42 4.00
C SER A 46 2.27 2.00 5.42
N ARG A 47 1.05 2.36 5.87
CA ARG A 47 0.54 1.89 7.16
C ARG A 47 0.11 0.43 7.04
N THR A 48 1.02 -0.45 7.41
CA THR A 48 0.78 -1.89 7.56
C THR A 48 0.57 -2.32 9.00
N LYS A 49 0.90 -1.45 9.99
CA LYS A 49 0.71 -1.71 11.42
C LYS A 49 -0.78 -1.96 11.74
N GLY A 50 -1.12 -3.20 12.10
CA GLY A 50 -2.48 -3.66 12.38
C GLY A 50 -3.29 -4.14 11.16
N MET A 51 -2.69 -4.19 9.97
CA MET A 51 -3.34 -4.67 8.74
C MET A 51 -2.65 -5.94 8.23
N ARG A 52 -3.44 -6.94 7.80
CA ARG A 52 -2.97 -8.27 7.39
C ARG A 52 -2.10 -8.19 6.12
N LEU A 53 -0.78 -8.14 6.26
CA LEU A 53 0.18 -7.92 5.16
C LEU A 53 -0.14 -8.81 3.93
N PRO A 54 -0.06 -8.27 2.70
CA PRO A 54 -0.12 -9.07 1.48
C PRO A 54 0.94 -10.18 1.48
N ARG A 55 0.69 -11.27 0.75
CA ARG A 55 1.59 -12.43 0.72
C ARG A 55 3.01 -12.05 0.29
N PHE A 56 3.16 -11.20 -0.74
CA PHE A 56 4.47 -10.72 -1.20
C PHE A 56 5.23 -9.94 -0.13
N GLU A 57 4.56 -9.08 0.66
CA GLU A 57 5.18 -8.36 1.78
C GLU A 57 5.59 -9.28 2.93
N ARG A 58 4.77 -10.31 3.20
CA ARG A 58 5.12 -11.32 4.19
C ARG A 58 6.36 -12.11 3.76
N GLU A 59 6.46 -12.45 2.48
CA GLU A 59 7.62 -13.17 1.93
C GLU A 59 8.87 -12.28 1.95
N ARG A 60 8.77 -10.99 1.56
CA ARG A 60 9.88 -10.03 1.69
C ARG A 60 10.40 -9.93 3.13
N ARG A 61 9.50 -9.78 4.11
CA ARG A 61 9.88 -9.64 5.53
C ARG A 61 10.40 -10.94 6.15
N LYS A 62 10.06 -12.10 5.58
CA LYS A 62 10.62 -13.40 5.97
C LYS A 62 12.00 -13.65 5.34
N GLY A 63 12.32 -12.94 4.26
CA GLY A 63 13.59 -13.03 3.53
C GLY A 63 14.61 -11.95 3.87
N GLU A 64 14.34 -11.07 4.85
CA GLU A 64 15.36 -10.22 5.44
C GLU A 64 16.10 -11.08 6.48
N PRO A 65 17.28 -11.65 6.16
CA PRO A 65 18.06 -12.34 7.17
C PRO A 65 18.32 -11.31 8.27
N GLU A 66 18.13 -11.76 9.50
CA GLU A 66 18.62 -11.10 10.71
C GLU A 66 20.06 -10.65 10.42
N ALA A 67 20.25 -9.36 10.17
CA ALA A 67 21.59 -8.81 9.97
C ALA A 67 22.34 -8.99 11.30
N PRO A 68 23.60 -9.47 11.26
CA PRO A 68 24.39 -9.76 12.47
C PRO A 68 24.64 -8.52 13.34
#